data_AF-A0A944M8P9-F1
#
_entry.id   AF-A0A944M8P9-F1
#
_cell.length_a   1.000
_cell.length_b   1.000
_cell.length_c   1.000
_cell.angle_alpha   90.00
_cell.angle_beta   90.00
_cell.angle_gamma   90.00
#
_symmetry.space_group_name_H-M   'P 1'
#
loop_
_entity.id
_entity.type
_entity.pdbx_description
1 polymer ?
#
loop_
_entity_poly.entity_id
_entity_poly.type
_entity_poly.pdbx_seq_one_letter_code
_entity_poly.pdbx_strand_id
1 'polypeptide(L)'
;MENRYYPRIRISLEVDLFRKGQHIGSAVTKDLSLGGMTLLLDKPALNPNEIVLLRVWIKGELQTLRGFVIYTSKDHSGIMLIGMSKEATRAYFNFLKDMDIPLRWALDNNKSY
;
A
#
# COMPACT_ATOMS: atom_id res chain seq x y z
N MET A 1 17.60 -10.03 9.59
CA MET A 1 16.25 -10.13 9.01
C MET A 1 15.33 -9.24 9.82
N GLU A 2 14.71 -8.23 9.22
CA GLU A 2 13.56 -7.57 9.86
C GLU A 2 12.34 -8.49 9.73
N ASN A 3 11.71 -8.84 10.85
CA ASN A 3 10.49 -9.64 10.85
C ASN A 3 9.37 -8.83 10.19
N ARG A 4 8.80 -9.36 9.09
CA ARG A 4 7.61 -8.77 8.48
C ARG A 4 6.38 -9.18 9.29
N TYR A 5 5.61 -8.18 9.74
CA TYR A 5 4.41 -8.39 10.54
C TYR A 5 3.18 -8.73 9.69
N TYR A 6 3.17 -8.37 8.40
CA TYR A 6 2.05 -8.61 7.49
C TYR A 6 2.48 -9.14 6.13
N PRO A 7 1.73 -10.10 5.57
CA PRO A 7 2.02 -10.65 4.26
C PRO A 7 1.78 -9.63 3.16
N ARG A 8 2.64 -9.68 2.15
CA ARG A 8 2.57 -8.82 0.97
C ARG A 8 1.99 -9.58 -0.20
N ILE A 9 0.96 -9.00 -0.80
CA ILE A 9 0.25 -9.55 -1.95
C ILE A 9 0.63 -8.73 -3.16
N ARG A 10 1.05 -9.41 -4.23
CA ARG A 10 1.37 -8.76 -5.50
C ARG A 10 0.09 -8.36 -6.18
N ILE A 11 -0.05 -7.07 -6.46
CA ILE A 11 -1.24 -6.48 -7.03
C ILE A 11 -0.89 -5.15 -7.67
N SER A 12 -1.54 -4.85 -8.79
CA SER A 12 -1.48 -3.57 -9.47
C SER A 12 -2.79 -2.81 -9.28
N LEU A 13 -2.76 -1.82 -8.39
CA LEU A 13 -3.80 -0.83 -8.18
C LEU A 13 -3.24 0.54 -8.52
N GLU A 14 -4.02 1.36 -9.21
CA GLU A 14 -3.72 2.77 -9.39
C GLU A 14 -3.91 3.52 -8.07
N VAL A 15 -2.98 4.41 -7.78
CA VAL A 15 -2.93 5.20 -6.55
C VAL A 15 -2.64 6.64 -6.89
N ASP A 16 -3.56 7.53 -6.53
CA ASP A 16 -3.32 8.97 -6.60
C ASP A 16 -2.60 9.42 -5.32
N LEU A 17 -1.56 10.23 -5.50
CA LEU A 17 -0.68 10.70 -4.43
C LEU A 17 -0.97 12.16 -4.13
N PHE A 18 -1.08 12.47 -2.84
CA PHE A 18 -1.35 13.82 -2.34
C PHE A 18 -0.35 14.22 -1.26
N ARG A 19 0.18 15.44 -1.38
CA ARG A 19 1.03 16.09 -0.37
C ARG A 19 0.37 17.38 0.07
N LYS A 20 0.12 17.55 1.38
CA LYS A 20 -0.55 18.75 1.94
C LYS A 20 -1.87 19.10 1.22
N GLY A 21 -2.63 18.09 0.79
CA GLY A 21 -3.90 18.24 0.07
C GLY A 21 -3.79 18.52 -1.43
N GLN A 22 -2.58 18.73 -1.97
CA GLN A 22 -2.36 18.90 -3.40
C GLN A 22 -2.04 17.56 -4.06
N HIS A 23 -2.66 17.30 -5.21
CA HIS A 23 -2.33 16.14 -6.03
C HIS A 23 -0.93 16.31 -6.62
N ILE A 24 -0.05 15.33 -6.39
CA ILE A 24 1.36 15.37 -6.82
C ILE A 24 1.70 14.35 -7.90
N GLY A 25 0.76 13.48 -8.27
CA GLY A 25 0.92 12.48 -9.31
C GLY A 25 0.26 11.16 -8.96
N SER A 26 0.36 10.19 -9.87
CA SER A 26 -0.15 8.83 -9.71
C SER A 26 0.98 7.81 -9.62
N ALA A 27 0.66 6.64 -9.08
CA ALA A 27 1.54 5.50 -8.96
C ALA A 27 0.75 4.20 -9.13
N VAL A 28 1.46 3.09 -9.32
CA VAL A 28 0.84 1.76 -9.34
C VAL A 28 1.43 0.92 -8.22
N THR A 29 0.61 0.22 -7.45
CA THR A 29 1.14 -0.73 -6.46
C THR A 29 1.88 -1.87 -7.17
N LYS A 30 3.02 -2.29 -6.60
CA LYS A 30 3.68 -3.56 -6.91
C LYS A 30 3.23 -4.64 -5.93
N ASP A 31 3.10 -4.24 -4.67
CA ASP A 31 2.58 -5.07 -3.60
C ASP A 31 1.77 -4.24 -2.60
N LEU A 32 0.91 -4.92 -1.86
CA LEU A 32 0.10 -4.38 -0.78
C LEU A 32 0.06 -5.37 0.40
N SER A 33 0.13 -4.83 1.60
CA SER A 33 -0.12 -5.51 2.87
C SER A 33 -0.90 -4.59 3.80
N LEU A 34 -1.37 -5.12 4.92
CA LEU A 34 -1.99 -4.31 5.97
C LEU A 34 -1.03 -3.23 6.52
N GLY A 35 0.29 -3.47 6.50
CA GLY A 35 1.29 -2.57 7.07
C GLY A 35 1.86 -1.54 6.08
N GLY A 36 1.65 -1.73 4.78
CA GLY A 36 2.42 -0.98 3.78
C GLY A 36 2.19 -1.44 2.35
N MET A 37 2.70 -0.66 1.41
CA MET A 37 2.69 -0.96 -0.02
C MET A 37 3.99 -0.51 -0.68
N THR A 38 4.35 -1.17 -1.76
CA THR A 38 5.41 -0.72 -2.65
C THR A 38 4.76 -0.10 -3.88
N LEU A 39 5.16 1.12 -4.23
CA LEU A 39 4.66 1.86 -5.38
C LEU A 39 5.70 1.85 -6.50
N LEU A 40 5.27 1.64 -7.72
CA LEU A 40 5.99 1.97 -8.96
C LEU A 40 5.60 3.39 -9.36
N LEU A 41 6.60 4.24 -9.57
CA LEU A 41 6.42 5.66 -9.85
C LEU A 41 6.81 5.97 -11.29
N ASP A 42 6.01 6.77 -11.99
CA ASP A 42 6.33 7.21 -13.36
C ASP A 42 7.51 8.20 -13.40
N LYS A 43 7.67 9.03 -12.37
CA LYS A 43 8.76 9.99 -12.13
C LYS A 43 8.95 10.19 -10.62
N PRO A 44 10.11 10.65 -10.11
CA PRO A 44 10.31 10.76 -8.67
C PRO A 44 9.35 11.80 -8.08
N ALA A 45 8.31 11.31 -7.40
CA ALA A 45 7.33 12.15 -6.73
C ALA A 45 7.49 12.13 -5.21
N LEU A 46 8.18 11.14 -4.65
CA LEU A 46 8.19 10.85 -3.21
C LEU A 46 9.58 10.98 -2.59
N ASN A 47 9.68 11.78 -1.54
CA ASN A 47 10.89 11.93 -0.73
C ASN A 47 10.82 11.01 0.49
N PRO A 48 11.90 10.30 0.86
CA PRO A 48 11.94 9.56 2.11
C PRO A 48 11.61 10.45 3.32
N ASN A 49 11.02 9.85 4.35
CA ASN A 49 10.59 10.47 5.60
C ASN A 49 9.44 11.48 5.49
N GLU A 50 8.73 11.54 4.36
CA GLU A 50 7.54 12.37 4.24
C GLU A 50 6.24 11.58 4.50
N ILE A 51 5.21 12.31 4.91
CA ILE A 51 3.85 11.78 5.01
C ILE A 51 3.07 12.17 3.75
N VAL A 52 2.46 11.19 3.10
CA VAL A 52 1.59 11.36 1.95
C VAL A 52 0.20 10.79 2.22
N LEU A 53 -0.78 11.33 1.52
CA LEU A 53 -2.11 10.74 1.41
C LEU A 53 -2.18 9.97 0.10
N LEU A 54 -2.66 8.74 0.18
CA LEU A 54 -2.84 7.85 -0.95
C LEU A 54 -4.34 7.63 -1.15
N ARG A 55 -4.83 7.87 -2.36
CA ARG A 55 -6.20 7.54 -2.74
C ARG A 55 -6.16 6.35 -3.67
N VAL A 56 -6.81 5.26 -3.26
CA VAL A 56 -6.79 3.99 -3.97
C VAL A 56 -8.20 3.42 -4.05
N TRP A 57 -8.59 2.94 -5.23
CA TRP A 57 -9.85 2.24 -5.40
C TRP A 57 -9.68 0.77 -5.03
N ILE A 58 -10.34 0.34 -3.96
CA ILE A 58 -10.38 -1.06 -3.53
C ILE A 58 -11.82 -1.52 -3.65
N LYS A 59 -12.08 -2.48 -4.55
CA LYS A 59 -13.42 -3.04 -4.78
C LYS A 59 -14.51 -2.00 -5.11
N GLY A 60 -14.16 -0.98 -5.88
CA GLY A 60 -15.09 0.09 -6.26
C GLY A 60 -15.39 1.09 -5.14
N GLU A 61 -14.69 0.99 -4.00
CA GLU A 61 -14.72 2.00 -2.96
C GLU A 61 -13.40 2.79 -2.96
N LEU A 62 -13.50 4.12 -2.96
CA LEU A 62 -12.34 4.99 -2.83
C LEU A 62 -11.87 5.02 -1.38
N GLN A 63 -10.70 4.46 -1.12
CA GLN A 63 -10.06 4.48 0.19
C GLN A 63 -9.01 5.59 0.23
N THR A 64 -9.03 6.37 1.30
CA THR A 64 -7.98 7.36 1.58
C THR A 64 -7.10 6.84 2.70
N LEU A 65 -5.84 6.57 2.38
CA LEU A 65 -4.84 6.02 3.29
C LEU A 65 -3.79 7.08 3.60
N ARG A 66 -3.27 7.09 4.83
CA ARG A 66 -2.07 7.86 5.18
C ARG A 66 -0.87 6.94 5.10
N GLY A 67 0.20 7.41 4.46
CA GLY A 67 1.43 6.65 4.33
C GLY A 67 2.66 7.49 4.68
N PHE A 68 3.64 6.85 5.28
CA PHE A 68 4.97 7.38 5.50
C PHE A 68 5.95 6.73 4.53
N VAL A 69 6.68 7.55 3.78
CA VAL A 69 7.65 7.08 2.79
C VAL A 69 8.90 6.60 3.52
N ILE A 70 9.13 5.28 3.54
CA ILE A 70 10.29 4.68 4.20
C ILE A 70 11.54 4.85 3.33
N TYR A 71 11.40 4.59 2.02
CA TYR A 71 12.49 4.70 1.07
C TYR A 71 11.95 5.03 -0.32
N THR A 72 12.80 5.64 -1.13
CA THR A 72 12.56 5.90 -2.55
C THR A 72 13.81 5.47 -3.32
N SER A 73 13.61 4.73 -4.39
CA SER A 73 14.61 4.37 -5.39
C SER A 73 14.28 5.04 -6.72
N LYS A 74 14.96 4.66 -7.81
CA LYS A 74 14.78 5.27 -9.14
C LYS A 74 13.35 5.17 -9.67
N ASP A 75 12.70 4.03 -9.44
CA ASP A 75 11.40 3.67 -10.03
C ASP A 75 10.38 3.19 -9.00
N HIS A 76 10.75 3.06 -7.72
CA HIS A 76 9.84 2.59 -6.70
C HIS A 76 10.01 3.24 -5.33
N SER A 77 8.93 3.31 -4.56
CA SER A 77 8.93 3.78 -3.17
C SER A 77 8.25 2.78 -2.25
N GLY A 78 8.83 2.57 -1.07
CA GLY A 78 8.22 1.81 0.00
C GLY A 78 7.43 2.72 0.94
N ILE A 79 6.16 2.41 1.14
CA ILE A 79 5.24 3.16 1.99
C ILE A 79 4.82 2.31 3.18
N MET A 80 4.97 2.84 4.39
CA MET A 80 4.33 2.30 5.59
C MET A 80 2.97 2.96 5.77
N LEU A 81 1.90 2.18 5.92
CA LEU A 81 0.57 2.73 6.19
C LEU A 81 0.44 3.12 7.66
N ILE A 82 -0.07 4.32 7.93
CA ILE A 82 -0.25 4.86 9.27
C ILE A 82 -1.75 5.02 9.55
N GLY A 83 -2.24 4.34 10.59
CA GLY A 83 -3.59 4.55 11.11
C GLY A 83 -4.68 4.23 10.10
N MET A 84 -4.63 3.04 9.47
CA MET A 84 -5.72 2.56 8.61
C MET A 84 -7.05 2.60 9.39
N SER A 85 -8.09 3.15 8.76
CA SER A 85 -9.42 3.14 9.36
C SER A 85 -10.00 1.73 9.39
N LYS A 86 -11.08 1.52 10.17
CA LYS A 86 -11.79 0.24 10.21
C LYS A 86 -12.36 -0.11 8.84
N GLU A 87 -12.83 0.89 8.10
CA GLU A 87 -13.40 0.77 6.76
C GLU A 87 -12.33 0.34 5.75
N ALA A 88 -11.17 1.02 5.74
CA ALA A 88 -10.04 0.66 4.89
C ALA A 88 -9.51 -0.75 5.19
N THR A 89 -9.46 -1.12 6.48
CA THR A 89 -9.07 -2.46 6.93
C THR A 89 -10.06 -3.51 6.44
N ARG A 90 -11.37 -3.24 6.56
CA ARG A 90 -12.43 -4.12 6.08
C ARG A 90 -12.39 -4.27 4.56
N ALA A 91 -12.18 -3.18 3.82
CA ALA A 91 -12.06 -3.19 2.37
C ALA A 91 -10.87 -4.06 1.92
N TYR A 92 -9.73 -3.97 2.62
CA TYR A 92 -8.57 -4.84 2.37
C TYR A 92 -8.91 -6.33 2.58
N PHE A 93 -9.55 -6.70 3.69
CA PHE A 93 -9.89 -8.11 3.94
C PHE A 93 -10.94 -8.66 2.97
N ASN A 94 -11.95 -7.87 2.61
CA ASN A 94 -12.92 -8.24 1.57
C ASN A 94 -12.21 -8.44 0.23
N PHE A 95 -11.27 -7.57 -0.10
CA PHE A 95 -10.44 -7.71 -1.28
C PHE A 95 -9.65 -9.04 -1.28
N LEU A 96 -9.04 -9.43 -0.15
CA LEU A 96 -8.34 -10.72 -0.04
C LEU A 96 -9.27 -11.91 -0.26
N LYS A 97 -10.44 -11.87 0.40
CA LYS A 97 -11.45 -12.92 0.30
C LYS A 97 -11.90 -13.11 -1.15
N ASP A 98 -12.12 -12.03 -1.87
CA ASP A 98 -12.62 -12.09 -3.24
C ASP A 98 -11.56 -12.55 -4.26
N MET A 99 -10.27 -12.40 -3.94
CA MET A 99 -9.18 -13.00 -4.72
C MET A 99 -9.00 -14.50 -4.44
N ASP A 100 -9.85 -15.09 -3.59
CA ASP A 100 -9.71 -16.45 -3.06
C ASP A 100 -8.33 -16.68 -2.40
N ILE A 101 -7.76 -15.63 -1.80
CA ILE A 101 -6.52 -15.72 -1.04
C ILE A 101 -6.90 -16.08 0.40
N PRO A 102 -6.58 -17.30 0.88
CA PRO A 102 -6.94 -17.69 2.23
C PRO A 102 -6.23 -16.78 3.23
N LEU A 103 -6.99 -16.16 4.15
CA LEU A 103 -6.41 -15.29 5.19
C LEU A 103 -5.26 -15.99 5.92
N ARG A 104 -5.40 -17.28 6.19
CA ARG A 104 -4.40 -18.12 6.83
C ARG A 104 -3.14 -18.29 5.96
N TRP A 105 -3.29 -18.52 4.65
CA TRP A 105 -2.17 -18.57 3.71
C TRP A 105 -1.43 -17.24 3.62
N ALA A 106 -2.16 -16.12 3.60
CA ALA A 106 -1.53 -14.81 3.66
C ALA A 106 -0.73 -14.71 4.96
N LEU A 107 -1.37 -14.90 6.12
CA LEU A 107 -0.69 -14.75 7.42
C LEU A 107 0.48 -15.73 7.62
N ASP A 108 0.42 -16.94 7.06
CA ASP A 108 1.43 -17.99 7.21
C ASP A 108 2.65 -17.80 6.29
N ASN A 109 2.48 -17.27 5.06
CA ASN A 109 3.60 -16.97 4.14
C ASN A 109 4.38 -15.70 4.49
N ASN A 110 4.14 -15.14 5.67
CA ASN A 110 4.91 -14.03 6.22
C ASN A 110 6.31 -14.47 6.72
N LYS A 111 6.59 -15.78 6.69
CA LYS A 111 7.90 -16.36 6.92
C LYS A 111 8.58 -16.65 5.58
N SER A 112 9.69 -15.96 5.33
CA SER A 112 10.72 -16.26 4.32
C SER A 112 10.53 -15.59 2.94
N TYR A 113 11.31 -14.52 2.70
CA TYR A 113 12.29 -14.35 1.62
C TYR A 113 13.22 -13.19 2.00
#